data_AF-A0A973YFL5-F1
#
_entry.id   AF-A0A973YFL5-F1
#
_cell.length_a   1.000
_cell.length_b   1.000
_cell.length_c   1.000
_cell.angle_alpha   90.00
_cell.angle_beta   90.00
_cell.angle_gamma   90.00
#
_symmetry.space_group_name_H-M   'P 1'
#
loop_
_entity.id
_entity.type
_entity.pdbx_description
1 polymer ?
#
loop_
_entity_poly.entity_id
_entity_poly.type
_entity_poly.pdbx_seq_one_letter_code
_entity_poly.pdbx_strand_id
1 'polypeptide(L)'
;GCKNTQHGQMLKELMQTPNFRVRVVQEADTVEICGALKNVVAVGAGFCDGLGYGDNTKAAVIRLGLMEMIGFAKLFCKGPVTPSTFLESCGVADLITTCYGGRNRKVAEAFAKTGKSIEQLEKEMLNGQKLQGPQTSAEVHRILKSKNVVEKFPLFTAVYGICYEGKPVTDFIKCLQNHPEHM
;
A
#
# COMPACT_ATOMS: atom_id res chain seq x y z
N GLY A 1 8.26 13.68 -6.53
CA GLY A 1 9.44 13.63 -7.44
C GLY A 1 9.29 14.71 -8.50
N CYS A 2 10.40 15.11 -9.13
CA CYS A 2 10.40 16.12 -10.19
C CYS A 2 11.48 15.81 -11.24
N LYS A 3 11.08 15.65 -12.50
CA LYS A 3 12.00 15.31 -13.61
C LYS A 3 12.89 16.51 -14.02
N ASN A 4 12.40 17.74 -13.81
CA ASN A 4 13.15 18.96 -14.10
C ASN A 4 13.87 19.44 -12.81
N THR A 5 15.20 19.48 -12.84
CA THR A 5 16.03 19.83 -11.68
C THR A 5 15.77 21.26 -11.17
N GLN A 6 15.57 22.23 -12.07
CA GLN A 6 15.29 23.62 -11.69
C GLN A 6 13.94 23.74 -10.98
N HIS A 7 12.90 23.11 -11.53
CA HIS A 7 11.58 23.06 -10.87
C HIS A 7 11.65 22.31 -9.53
N GLY A 8 12.43 21.23 -9.46
CA GLY A 8 12.64 20.48 -8.24
C GLY A 8 13.21 21.34 -7.12
N GLN A 9 14.24 22.14 -7.41
CA GLN A 9 14.84 23.05 -6.44
C GLN A 9 13.87 24.17 -6.02
N MET A 10 13.17 24.77 -6.98
CA MET A 10 12.13 25.78 -6.71
C MET A 10 11.04 25.23 -5.77
N LEU A 11 10.53 24.02 -6.02
CA LEU A 11 9.53 23.37 -5.18
C LEU A 11 10.07 23.04 -3.78
N LYS A 12 11.35 22.66 -3.67
CA LYS A 12 12.00 22.43 -2.38
C LYS A 12 12.09 23.71 -1.56
N GLU A 13 12.52 24.80 -2.16
CA GLU A 13 12.61 26.11 -1.49
C GLU A 13 11.24 26.61 -1.03
N LEU A 14 10.21 26.42 -1.85
CA LEU A 14 8.84 26.81 -1.52
C LEU A 14 8.26 26.01 -0.34
N MET A 15 8.54 24.71 -0.26
CA MET A 15 7.89 23.80 0.71
C MET A 15 8.71 23.59 1.99
N GLN A 16 10.04 23.66 1.94
CA GLN A 16 10.88 23.22 3.03
C GLN A 16 10.88 24.19 4.22
N THR A 17 10.71 23.64 5.43
CA THR A 17 10.83 24.37 6.70
C THR A 17 11.73 23.59 7.68
N PRO A 18 12.04 24.10 8.88
CA PRO A 18 12.74 23.32 9.91
C PRO A 18 12.01 22.02 10.29
N ASN A 19 10.67 22.05 10.32
CA ASN A 19 9.83 20.90 10.72
C ASN A 19 9.28 20.10 9.52
N PHE A 20 9.53 20.55 8.29
CA PHE A 20 9.12 19.86 7.07
C PHE A 20 10.31 19.80 6.09
N ARG A 21 11.09 18.73 6.19
CA ARG A 21 12.31 18.52 5.39
C ARG A 21 11.96 17.83 4.07
N VAL A 22 12.44 18.39 2.97
CA VAL A 22 12.08 17.91 1.62
C VAL A 22 13.31 17.38 0.89
N ARG A 23 13.22 16.14 0.40
CA ARG A 23 14.19 15.57 -0.53
C ARG A 23 13.56 15.48 -1.93
N VAL A 24 14.25 16.02 -2.92
CA VAL A 24 13.83 15.96 -4.32
C VAL A 24 14.46 14.74 -4.97
N VAL A 25 13.65 13.94 -5.65
CA VAL A 25 14.07 12.79 -6.47
C VAL A 25 13.47 12.92 -7.87
N GLN A 26 14.16 12.41 -8.89
CA GLN A 26 13.74 12.56 -10.28
C GLN A 26 12.64 11.57 -10.71
N GLU A 27 12.53 10.44 -10.01
CA GLU A 27 11.57 9.36 -10.28
C GLU A 27 10.15 9.75 -9.82
N ALA A 28 9.54 10.71 -10.52
CA ALA A 28 8.21 11.24 -10.17
C ALA A 28 7.13 10.14 -10.13
N ASP A 29 7.08 9.30 -11.16
CA ASP A 29 6.14 8.18 -11.26
C ASP A 29 6.27 7.22 -10.06
N THR A 30 7.51 6.88 -9.67
CA THR A 30 7.78 5.99 -8.52
C THR A 30 7.36 6.62 -7.19
N VAL A 31 7.61 7.92 -6.99
CA VAL A 31 7.16 8.64 -5.79
C VAL A 31 5.64 8.62 -5.67
N GLU A 32 4.95 8.89 -6.77
CA GLU A 32 3.49 8.97 -6.80
C GLU A 32 2.82 7.61 -6.58
N ILE A 33 3.30 6.56 -7.25
CA ILE A 33 2.71 5.21 -7.13
C ILE A 33 2.87 4.64 -5.72
N CYS A 34 3.94 5.00 -4.98
CA CYS A 34 4.10 4.60 -3.59
C CYS A 34 2.93 5.07 -2.72
N GLY A 35 2.46 6.30 -2.93
CA GLY A 35 1.34 6.89 -2.17
C GLY A 35 0.00 6.17 -2.38
N ALA A 36 -0.20 5.59 -3.57
CA ALA A 36 -1.39 4.78 -3.86
C ALA A 36 -1.25 3.37 -3.26
N LEU A 37 -0.17 2.66 -3.59
CA LEU A 37 -0.02 1.24 -3.26
C LEU A 37 0.12 0.98 -1.76
N LYS A 38 0.70 1.91 -0.99
CA LYS A 38 0.82 1.78 0.47
C LYS A 38 -0.53 1.53 1.16
N ASN A 39 -1.62 2.07 0.59
CA ASN A 39 -2.95 1.95 1.18
C ASN A 39 -3.48 0.53 1.06
N VAL A 40 -3.11 -0.21 0.00
CA VAL A 40 -3.42 -1.63 -0.16
C VAL A 40 -2.69 -2.45 0.91
N VAL A 41 -1.40 -2.19 1.11
CA VAL A 41 -0.61 -2.85 2.15
C VAL A 41 -1.15 -2.54 3.55
N ALA A 42 -1.59 -1.30 3.78
CA ALA A 42 -2.19 -0.90 5.06
C ALA A 42 -3.51 -1.60 5.36
N VAL A 43 -4.32 -1.94 4.35
CA VAL A 43 -5.49 -2.80 4.53
C VAL A 43 -5.05 -4.19 5.01
N GLY A 44 -4.06 -4.79 4.34
CA GLY A 44 -3.48 -6.07 4.78
C GLY A 44 -2.94 -6.05 6.21
N ALA A 45 -2.21 -4.98 6.58
CA ALA A 45 -1.73 -4.79 7.96
C ALA A 45 -2.88 -4.68 8.97
N GLY A 46 -3.99 -4.03 8.61
CA GLY A 46 -5.19 -3.98 9.43
C GLY A 46 -5.88 -5.34 9.56
N PHE A 47 -5.90 -6.17 8.53
CA PHE A 47 -6.37 -7.56 8.65
C PHE A 47 -5.55 -8.36 9.65
N CYS A 48 -4.21 -8.20 9.66
CA CYS A 48 -3.36 -8.83 10.67
C CYS A 48 -3.75 -8.43 12.10
N ASP A 49 -3.97 -7.13 12.33
CA ASP A 49 -4.40 -6.61 13.64
C ASP A 49 -5.76 -7.18 14.05
N GLY A 50 -6.70 -7.24 13.09
CA GLY A 50 -8.05 -7.73 13.36
C GLY A 50 -8.11 -9.22 13.65
N LEU A 51 -7.19 -9.99 13.06
CA LEU A 51 -7.00 -11.42 13.30
C LEU A 51 -6.18 -11.73 14.57
N GLY A 52 -5.68 -10.71 15.28
CA GLY A 52 -4.95 -10.88 16.53
C GLY A 52 -3.47 -11.27 16.38
N TYR A 53 -2.88 -11.08 15.19
CA TYR A 53 -1.44 -11.32 15.01
C TYR A 53 -0.60 -10.18 15.60
N GLY A 54 0.61 -10.53 16.06
CA GLY A 54 1.56 -9.58 16.62
C GLY A 54 2.45 -8.86 15.59
N ASP A 55 3.36 -8.04 16.11
CA ASP A 55 4.20 -7.15 15.30
C ASP A 55 5.11 -7.87 14.31
N ASN A 56 5.58 -9.09 14.62
CA ASN A 56 6.42 -9.86 13.68
C ASN A 56 5.66 -10.23 12.40
N THR A 57 4.42 -10.68 12.52
CA THR A 57 3.56 -11.00 11.36
C THR A 57 3.23 -9.73 10.59
N LYS A 58 2.91 -8.64 11.29
CA LYS A 58 2.65 -7.33 10.65
C LYS A 58 3.89 -6.81 9.92
N ALA A 59 5.08 -6.96 10.50
CA ALA A 59 6.33 -6.57 9.86
C ALA A 59 6.59 -7.39 8.59
N ALA A 60 6.27 -8.69 8.59
CA ALA A 60 6.32 -9.52 7.39
C ALA A 60 5.37 -9.00 6.30
N VAL A 61 4.14 -8.62 6.65
CA VAL A 61 3.17 -8.01 5.71
C VAL A 61 3.67 -6.70 5.15
N ILE A 62 4.21 -5.81 5.98
CA ILE A 62 4.75 -4.53 5.55
C ILE A 62 5.92 -4.77 4.59
N ARG A 63 6.84 -5.69 4.93
CA ARG A 63 8.01 -6.01 4.10
C ARG A 63 7.60 -6.61 2.75
N LEU A 64 6.72 -7.61 2.75
CA LEU A 64 6.25 -8.26 1.53
C LEU A 64 5.44 -7.29 0.67
N GLY A 65 4.59 -6.46 1.29
CA GLY A 65 3.87 -5.40 0.61
C GLY A 65 4.81 -4.38 -0.03
N LEU A 66 5.91 -4.01 0.63
CA LEU A 66 6.95 -3.16 0.03
C LEU A 66 7.61 -3.83 -1.19
N MET A 67 7.88 -5.13 -1.13
CA MET A 67 8.42 -5.86 -2.29
C MET A 67 7.44 -5.89 -3.46
N GLU A 68 6.14 -6.10 -3.20
CA GLU A 68 5.10 -5.98 -4.22
C GLU A 68 4.97 -4.56 -4.77
N MET A 69 5.10 -3.52 -3.93
CA MET A 69 5.15 -2.12 -4.39
C MET A 69 6.30 -1.89 -5.37
N ILE A 70 7.50 -2.40 -5.04
CA ILE A 70 8.69 -2.31 -5.91
C ILE A 70 8.45 -3.08 -7.22
N GLY A 71 7.97 -4.32 -7.13
CA GLY A 71 7.68 -5.15 -8.29
C GLY A 71 6.64 -4.53 -9.22
N PHE A 72 5.58 -3.94 -8.65
CA PHE A 72 4.52 -3.29 -9.42
C PHE A 72 5.05 -2.05 -10.12
N ALA A 73 5.77 -1.19 -9.41
CA ALA A 73 6.36 0.00 -10.02
C ALA A 73 7.32 -0.35 -11.16
N LYS A 74 8.19 -1.36 -10.97
CA LYS A 74 9.12 -1.82 -12.03
C LYS A 74 8.41 -2.31 -13.28
N LEU A 75 7.22 -2.92 -13.15
CA LEU A 75 6.46 -3.41 -14.29
C LEU A 75 5.64 -2.32 -15.00
N PHE A 76 5.19 -1.29 -14.27
CA PHE A 76 4.14 -0.38 -14.76
C PHE A 76 4.52 1.10 -14.84
N CYS A 77 5.56 1.55 -14.13
CA CYS A 77 6.06 2.92 -14.28
C CYS A 77 6.85 3.03 -15.60
N LYS A 78 6.71 4.18 -16.29
CA LYS A 78 7.42 4.42 -17.56
C LYS A 78 8.86 4.89 -17.36
N GLY A 79 9.12 5.57 -16.24
CA GLY A 79 10.45 6.06 -15.87
C GLY A 79 11.34 5.02 -15.19
N PRO A 80 12.60 5.38 -14.90
CA PRO A 80 13.47 4.54 -14.09
C PRO A 80 12.84 4.29 -12.71
N VAL A 81 13.00 3.07 -12.22
CA VAL A 81 12.53 2.65 -10.90
C VAL A 81 13.71 2.08 -10.13
N THR A 82 14.24 2.84 -9.18
CA THR A 82 15.32 2.39 -8.31
C THR A 82 14.79 1.96 -6.94
N PRO A 83 15.26 0.83 -6.38
CA PRO A 83 14.90 0.43 -5.02
C PRO A 83 15.21 1.51 -3.97
N SER A 84 16.22 2.35 -4.20
CA SER A 84 16.55 3.47 -3.31
C SER A 84 15.42 4.49 -3.18
N THR A 85 14.59 4.71 -4.21
CA THR A 85 13.42 5.61 -4.11
C THR A 85 12.41 5.11 -3.08
N PHE A 86 12.33 3.79 -2.85
CA PHE A 86 11.44 3.21 -1.84
C PHE A 86 11.98 3.36 -0.41
N LEU A 87 13.26 3.70 -0.25
CA LEU A 87 13.84 4.06 1.04
C LEU A 87 13.57 5.52 1.41
N GLU A 88 13.07 6.33 0.47
CA GLU A 88 12.65 7.69 0.74
C GLU A 88 11.35 7.75 1.55
N SER A 89 11.04 8.96 2.06
CA SER A 89 9.85 9.17 2.88
C SER A 89 8.55 8.74 2.18
N CYS A 90 8.46 8.83 0.84
CA CYS A 90 7.28 8.42 0.10
C CYS A 90 7.06 6.89 0.06
N GLY A 91 8.13 6.11 0.26
CA GLY A 91 8.08 4.65 0.29
C GLY A 91 7.95 4.14 1.71
N VAL A 92 9.07 3.70 2.30
CA VAL A 92 9.10 2.97 3.57
C VAL A 92 8.51 3.75 4.75
N ALA A 93 8.82 5.05 4.89
CA ALA A 93 8.33 5.81 6.05
C ALA A 93 6.81 6.02 6.00
N ASP A 94 6.29 6.41 4.83
CA ASP A 94 4.86 6.59 4.64
C ASP A 94 4.09 5.26 4.70
N LEU A 95 4.70 4.17 4.22
CA LEU A 95 4.17 2.82 4.37
C LEU A 95 4.03 2.44 5.86
N ILE A 96 5.10 2.58 6.64
CA ILE A 96 5.10 2.26 8.08
C ILE A 96 4.04 3.09 8.80
N THR A 97 4.04 4.42 8.67
CA THR A 97 3.06 5.24 9.40
C THR A 97 1.63 4.92 9.01
N THR A 98 1.38 4.54 7.75
CA THR A 98 0.05 4.17 7.27
C THR A 98 -0.37 2.80 7.83
N CYS A 99 0.54 1.82 7.89
CA CYS A 99 0.29 0.48 8.42
C CYS A 99 0.15 0.43 9.96
N TYR A 100 0.62 1.43 10.70
CA TYR A 100 0.42 1.51 12.16
C TYR A 100 -0.72 2.46 12.57
N GLY A 101 -0.94 3.57 11.85
CA GLY A 101 -1.88 4.62 12.29
C GLY A 101 -3.00 4.99 11.30
N GLY A 102 -2.91 4.54 10.04
CA GLY A 102 -3.77 5.01 8.95
C GLY A 102 -5.23 4.57 9.03
N ARG A 103 -6.12 5.31 8.35
CA ARG A 103 -7.55 4.98 8.25
C ARG A 103 -7.80 3.62 7.58
N ASN A 104 -7.01 3.29 6.55
CA ASN A 104 -7.05 1.97 5.90
C ASN A 104 -6.81 0.84 6.91
N ARG A 105 -5.77 0.96 7.75
CA ARG A 105 -5.47 0.00 8.80
C ARG A 105 -6.62 -0.13 9.82
N LYS A 106 -7.11 1.00 10.35
CA LYS A 106 -8.17 1.02 11.36
C LYS A 106 -9.47 0.37 10.88
N VAL A 107 -9.90 0.68 9.66
CA VAL A 107 -11.13 0.10 9.12
C VAL A 107 -10.94 -1.37 8.74
N ALA A 108 -9.79 -1.74 8.19
CA ALA A 108 -9.50 -3.15 7.88
C ALA A 108 -9.42 -4.03 9.15
N GLU A 109 -8.90 -3.49 10.26
CA GLU A 109 -8.96 -4.15 11.56
C GLU A 109 -10.40 -4.35 12.03
N ALA A 110 -11.23 -3.32 11.97
CA ALA A 110 -12.64 -3.41 12.34
C ALA A 110 -13.41 -4.38 11.45
N PHE A 111 -13.13 -4.39 10.15
CA PHE A 111 -13.68 -5.35 9.18
C PHE A 111 -13.36 -6.78 9.60
N ALA A 112 -12.09 -7.07 9.89
CA ALA A 112 -11.66 -8.40 10.29
C ALA A 112 -12.26 -8.85 11.64
N LYS A 113 -12.46 -7.93 12.59
CA LYS A 113 -13.05 -8.23 13.92
C LYS A 113 -14.56 -8.41 13.91
N THR A 114 -15.26 -7.66 13.06
CA THR A 114 -16.73 -7.54 13.15
C THR A 114 -17.49 -8.22 12.02
N GLY A 115 -16.83 -8.47 10.89
CA GLY A 115 -17.48 -8.95 9.66
C GLY A 115 -18.41 -7.92 9.00
N LYS A 116 -18.49 -6.68 9.50
CA LYS A 116 -19.23 -5.60 8.84
C LYS A 116 -18.62 -5.28 7.48
N SER A 117 -19.45 -4.79 6.55
CA SER A 117 -18.94 -4.38 5.24
C SER A 117 -18.06 -3.13 5.34
N ILE A 118 -17.14 -2.97 4.39
CA ILE A 118 -16.30 -1.76 4.29
C ILE A 118 -17.17 -0.51 4.22
N GLU A 119 -18.28 -0.54 3.46
CA GLU A 119 -19.19 0.60 3.34
C GLU A 119 -19.84 0.99 4.68
N GLN A 120 -20.24 0.01 5.49
CA GLN A 120 -20.77 0.28 6.83
C GLN A 120 -19.71 0.95 7.72
N LEU A 121 -18.49 0.41 7.71
CA LEU A 121 -17.39 0.94 8.52
C LEU A 121 -16.93 2.33 8.05
N GLU A 122 -16.99 2.63 6.75
CA GLU A 122 -16.75 3.98 6.22
C GLU A 122 -17.75 5.00 6.79
N LYS A 123 -19.04 4.63 6.87
CA LYS A 123 -20.08 5.50 7.44
C LYS A 123 -19.87 5.70 8.94
N GLU A 124 -19.57 4.62 9.67
CA GLU A 124 -19.43 4.63 11.13
C GLU A 124 -18.13 5.31 11.60
N MET A 125 -17.01 5.08 10.92
CA MET A 125 -15.68 5.47 11.41
C MET A 125 -15.09 6.68 10.70
N LEU A 126 -15.52 6.98 9.48
CA LEU A 126 -14.90 7.99 8.62
C LEU A 126 -15.85 9.12 8.22
N ASN A 127 -17.03 9.21 8.86
CA ASN A 127 -18.09 10.16 8.52
C ASN A 127 -18.42 10.14 7.01
N GLY A 128 -18.42 8.95 6.40
CA GLY A 128 -18.76 8.75 4.98
C GLY A 128 -17.60 8.95 3.98
N GLN A 129 -16.39 9.27 4.43
CA GLN A 129 -15.22 9.31 3.54
C GLN A 129 -14.85 7.91 3.04
N LYS A 130 -14.58 7.79 1.73
CA LYS A 130 -14.20 6.53 1.09
C LYS A 130 -12.75 6.13 1.37
N LEU A 131 -12.52 4.84 1.56
CA LEU A 131 -11.19 4.26 1.69
C LEU A 131 -10.57 4.00 0.33
N GLN A 132 -9.39 4.59 0.13
CA GLN A 132 -8.62 4.41 -1.08
C GLN A 132 -7.98 3.02 -1.18
N GLY A 133 -7.68 2.33 -0.08
CA GLY A 133 -7.00 1.03 -0.09
C GLY A 133 -7.77 -0.04 -0.87
N PRO A 134 -9.03 -0.35 -0.52
CA PRO A 134 -9.86 -1.27 -1.28
C PRO A 134 -10.00 -0.85 -2.75
N GLN A 135 -10.33 0.42 -3.03
CA GLN A 135 -10.49 0.90 -4.41
C GLN A 135 -9.20 0.75 -5.24
N THR A 136 -8.06 1.07 -4.65
CA THR A 136 -6.74 0.89 -5.27
C THR A 136 -6.46 -0.59 -5.54
N SER A 137 -6.83 -1.49 -4.62
CA SER A 137 -6.65 -2.93 -4.83
C SER A 137 -7.45 -3.47 -6.01
N ALA A 138 -8.65 -2.93 -6.27
CA ALA A 138 -9.45 -3.30 -7.43
C ALA A 138 -8.79 -2.87 -8.76
N GLU A 139 -8.27 -1.65 -8.83
CA GLU A 139 -7.55 -1.17 -10.01
C GLU A 139 -6.23 -1.93 -10.24
N VAL A 140 -5.47 -2.16 -9.16
CA VAL A 140 -4.25 -2.97 -9.20
C VAL A 140 -4.57 -4.37 -9.73
N HIS A 141 -5.58 -5.04 -9.17
CA HIS A 141 -5.97 -6.38 -9.62
C HIS A 141 -6.38 -6.39 -11.10
N ARG A 142 -7.17 -5.40 -11.55
CA ARG A 142 -7.55 -5.25 -12.97
C ARG A 142 -6.34 -5.13 -13.89
N ILE A 143 -5.35 -4.32 -13.51
CA ILE A 143 -4.11 -4.16 -14.28
C ILE A 143 -3.33 -5.47 -14.31
N LEU A 144 -3.13 -6.12 -13.17
CA LEU A 144 -2.40 -7.39 -13.06
C LEU A 144 -3.05 -8.49 -13.90
N LYS A 145 -4.39 -8.58 -13.88
CA LYS A 145 -5.16 -9.52 -14.69
C LYS A 145 -4.97 -9.27 -16.18
N SER A 146 -5.03 -8.02 -16.62
CA SER A 146 -4.81 -7.64 -18.04
C SER A 146 -3.42 -7.98 -18.56
N LYS A 147 -2.45 -8.19 -17.65
CA LYS A 147 -1.04 -8.47 -17.96
C LYS A 147 -0.64 -9.91 -17.62
N ASN A 148 -1.58 -10.73 -17.17
CA ASN A 148 -1.38 -12.12 -16.77
C ASN A 148 -0.23 -12.31 -15.74
N VAL A 149 -0.16 -11.41 -14.75
CA VAL A 149 0.87 -11.41 -13.69
C VAL A 149 0.28 -11.41 -12.28
N VAL A 150 -0.99 -11.78 -12.12
CA VAL A 150 -1.70 -11.80 -10.82
C VAL A 150 -0.93 -12.61 -9.76
N GLU A 151 -0.44 -13.79 -10.13
CA GLU A 151 0.29 -14.69 -9.22
C GLU A 151 1.60 -14.11 -8.67
N LYS A 152 2.14 -13.04 -9.28
CA LYS A 152 3.34 -12.35 -8.79
C LYS A 152 3.05 -11.40 -7.62
N PHE A 153 1.78 -11.11 -7.34
CA PHE A 153 1.34 -10.13 -6.35
C PHE A 153 0.24 -10.70 -5.43
N PRO A 154 0.54 -11.78 -4.67
CA PRO A 154 -0.43 -12.45 -3.83
C PRO A 154 -1.03 -11.56 -2.73
N LEU A 155 -0.27 -10.63 -2.14
CA LEU A 155 -0.77 -9.71 -1.10
C LEU A 155 -1.77 -8.72 -1.69
N PHE A 156 -1.44 -8.02 -2.78
CA PHE A 156 -2.37 -7.10 -3.43
C PHE A 156 -3.64 -7.82 -3.90
N THR A 157 -3.48 -9.02 -4.45
CA THR A 157 -4.60 -9.83 -4.93
C THR A 157 -5.48 -10.34 -3.79
N ALA A 158 -4.88 -10.73 -2.65
CA ALA A 158 -5.64 -11.15 -1.47
C ALA A 158 -6.47 -10.01 -0.89
N VAL A 159 -5.91 -8.79 -0.80
CA VAL A 159 -6.65 -7.61 -0.33
C VAL A 159 -7.89 -7.37 -1.20
N TYR A 160 -7.74 -7.43 -2.53
CA TYR A 160 -8.87 -7.30 -3.46
C TYR A 160 -9.91 -8.41 -3.25
N GLY A 161 -9.48 -9.68 -3.23
CA GLY A 161 -10.40 -10.82 -3.09
C GLY A 161 -11.19 -10.80 -1.78
N ILE A 162 -10.59 -10.35 -0.69
CA ILE A 162 -11.27 -10.21 0.60
C ILE A 162 -12.27 -9.03 0.57
N CYS A 163 -11.87 -7.89 -0.01
CA CYS A 163 -12.72 -6.69 -0.03
C CYS A 163 -13.91 -6.80 -1.01
N TYR A 164 -13.77 -7.52 -2.12
CA TYR A 164 -14.73 -7.49 -3.24
C TYR A 164 -15.28 -8.86 -3.65
N GLU A 165 -14.55 -9.95 -3.44
CA GLU A 165 -14.99 -11.29 -3.87
C GLU A 165 -15.52 -12.14 -2.71
N GLY A 166 -15.62 -11.56 -1.51
CA GLY A 166 -16.12 -12.26 -0.33
C GLY A 166 -15.19 -13.36 0.19
N LYS A 167 -13.89 -13.32 -0.16
CA LYS A 167 -12.93 -14.28 0.40
C LYS A 167 -12.82 -14.11 1.92
N PRO A 168 -12.73 -15.20 2.69
CA PRO A 168 -12.53 -15.11 4.14
C PRO A 168 -11.27 -14.31 4.48
N VAL A 169 -11.37 -13.37 5.42
CA VAL A 169 -10.22 -12.57 5.87
C VAL A 169 -9.10 -13.44 6.47
N THR A 170 -9.44 -14.60 7.01
CA THR A 170 -8.51 -15.62 7.52
C THR A 170 -7.56 -16.16 6.44
N ASP A 171 -7.91 -16.05 5.16
CA ASP A 171 -7.05 -16.49 4.06
C ASP A 171 -5.92 -15.50 3.76
N PHE A 172 -5.97 -14.28 4.31
CA PHE A 172 -4.93 -13.27 4.09
C PHE A 172 -3.53 -13.75 4.47
N ILE A 173 -3.39 -14.47 5.59
CA ILE A 173 -2.07 -14.97 6.01
C ILE A 173 -1.59 -16.12 5.12
N LYS A 174 -2.52 -16.94 4.61
CA LYS A 174 -2.17 -18.08 3.75
C LYS A 174 -1.52 -17.61 2.44
N CYS A 175 -1.93 -16.46 1.90
CA CYS A 175 -1.32 -15.94 0.67
C CYS A 175 0.17 -15.55 0.85
N LEU A 176 0.60 -15.29 2.08
CA LEU A 176 1.98 -14.92 2.40
C LEU A 176 2.92 -16.12 2.55
N GLN A 177 2.37 -17.33 2.75
CA GLN A 177 3.15 -18.54 3.02
C GLN A 177 3.94 -19.03 1.80
N ASN A 178 3.43 -18.76 0.60
CA ASN A 178 4.04 -19.15 -0.67
C ASN A 178 4.40 -17.91 -1.50
N HIS A 179 4.83 -16.84 -0.84
CA HIS A 179 5.11 -15.58 -1.51
C HIS A 179 6.33 -15.72 -2.46
N PRO A 180 6.28 -15.17 -3.69
CA PRO A 180 7.39 -15.29 -4.67
C PRO A 180 8.77 -14.86 -4.18
N GLU A 181 8.82 -13.92 -3.24
CA GLU A 181 10.05 -13.46 -2.57
C GLU A 181 10.76 -14.53 -1.71
N HIS A 182 10.15 -15.71 -1.52
CA HIS A 182 10.71 -16.83 -0.77
C HIS A 182 11.01 -18.06 -1.64
N MET A 183 10.72 -17.98 -2.94
CA MET A 183 10.93 -19.05 -3.92
C MET A 183 12.22 -18.87 -4.71
#